data_AF-A0A2G2HGE2-F1
#
_entry.id   AF-A0A2G2HGE2-F1
#
_cell.length_a   1.000
_cell.length_b   1.000
_cell.length_c   1.000
_cell.angle_alpha   90.00
_cell.angle_beta   90.00
_cell.angle_gamma   90.00
#
_symmetry.space_group_name_H-M   'P 1'
#
loop_
_entity.id
_entity.type
_entity.pdbx_description
1 polymer ?
#
loop_
_entity_poly.entity_id
_entity_poly.type
_entity_poly.pdbx_seq_one_letter_code
_entity_poly.pdbx_strand_id
1 'polypeptide(L)'
;MKKLLLLIFLISSFTYSQTTTKDGIQISVKKSKLVDNVSVFGIRQLKITNDKLRKVMIKTKIKSNANNKTKLSAFSLLDTKNNIRYRLADYKGYRGIIGYPELIPRLKIELFDKKGKPLEFAPIFDKTEKDYFNVFDIKGYRNLEIPINFGTKKVPNLSIVYFGETRYEKYTAELFFPLLVENINLEYVLFYKDEKISNIKFSQNN
;
A
#
# COMPACT_ATOMS: atom_id res chain seq x y z
N MET A 1 -24.93 -26.69 -32.57
CA MET A 1 -24.06 -25.48 -32.62
C MET A 1 -24.32 -24.47 -31.50
N LYS A 2 -25.57 -24.21 -31.08
CA LYS A 2 -25.88 -23.26 -29.96
C LYS A 2 -25.31 -23.65 -28.58
N LYS A 3 -25.08 -24.94 -28.30
CA LYS A 3 -24.50 -25.42 -27.01
C LYS A 3 -22.98 -25.21 -26.89
N LEU A 4 -22.25 -25.06 -28.00
CA LEU A 4 -20.79 -24.89 -27.98
C LEU A 4 -20.37 -23.44 -27.68
N LEU A 5 -21.21 -22.46 -28.05
CA LEU A 5 -21.00 -21.04 -27.76
C LEU A 5 -21.11 -20.70 -26.25
N LEU A 6 -21.92 -21.44 -25.49
CA LEU A 6 -22.08 -21.22 -24.05
C LEU A 6 -20.83 -21.61 -23.25
N LEU A 7 -20.06 -22.60 -23.74
CA LEU A 7 -18.85 -23.08 -23.07
C LEU A 7 -17.68 -22.10 -23.24
N ILE A 8 -17.59 -21.41 -24.39
CA ILE A 8 -16.56 -20.41 -24.66
C ILE A 8 -16.80 -19.13 -23.83
N PHE A 9 -18.06 -18.78 -23.54
CA PHE A 9 -18.41 -17.62 -22.72
C PHE A 9 -18.11 -17.81 -21.22
N LEU A 10 -18.04 -19.04 -20.73
CA LEU A 10 -17.73 -19.33 -19.32
C LEU A 10 -16.23 -19.28 -19.01
N ILE A 11 -15.36 -19.52 -20.00
CA ILE A 11 -13.90 -19.58 -19.81
C ILE A 11 -13.27 -18.18 -19.72
N SER A 12 -13.96 -17.12 -20.17
CA SER A 12 -13.46 -15.73 -20.10
C SER A 12 -13.56 -15.07 -18.72
N SER A 13 -14.10 -15.74 -17.70
CA SER A 13 -14.58 -15.06 -16.48
C SER A 13 -13.56 -14.86 -15.35
N PHE A 14 -12.31 -15.32 -15.48
CA PHE A 14 -11.30 -15.10 -14.42
C PHE A 14 -9.89 -14.88 -14.97
N THR A 15 -9.69 -13.83 -15.76
CA THR A 15 -8.33 -13.29 -15.95
C THR A 15 -7.88 -12.65 -14.64
N TYR A 16 -7.22 -13.43 -13.77
CA TYR A 16 -6.43 -12.85 -12.71
C TYR A 16 -5.33 -11.99 -13.36
N SER A 17 -5.42 -10.66 -13.22
CA SER A 17 -4.36 -9.78 -13.71
C SER A 17 -3.08 -10.12 -12.95
N GLN A 18 -2.11 -10.68 -13.67
CA GLN A 18 -0.74 -10.85 -13.21
C GLN A 18 0.12 -9.95 -14.09
N THR A 19 0.84 -9.03 -13.45
CA THR A 19 1.78 -8.15 -14.12
C THR A 19 3.19 -8.55 -13.71
N THR A 20 4.06 -8.69 -14.69
CA THR A 20 5.51 -8.82 -14.46
C THR A 20 6.11 -7.45 -14.77
N THR A 21 6.75 -6.85 -13.79
CA THR A 21 7.43 -5.56 -13.91
C THR A 21 8.72 -5.70 -14.71
N LYS A 22 9.28 -4.59 -15.19
CA LYS A 22 10.57 -4.56 -15.92
C LYS A 22 11.72 -5.20 -15.13
N ASP A 23 11.67 -5.13 -13.81
CA ASP A 23 12.67 -5.71 -12.91
C ASP A 23 12.35 -7.15 -12.46
N GLY A 24 11.37 -7.79 -13.11
CA GLY A 24 11.06 -9.21 -12.95
C GLY A 24 10.19 -9.56 -11.74
N ILE A 25 9.60 -8.57 -11.08
CA ILE A 25 8.68 -8.79 -9.96
C ILE A 25 7.29 -9.09 -10.51
N GLN A 26 6.74 -10.23 -10.11
CA GLN A 26 5.40 -10.65 -10.49
C GLN A 26 4.42 -10.23 -9.41
N ILE A 27 3.43 -9.41 -9.77
CA ILE A 27 2.41 -8.91 -8.86
C ILE A 27 1.05 -9.30 -9.42
N SER A 28 0.25 -10.01 -8.63
CA SER A 28 -1.13 -10.36 -9.01
C SER A 28 -2.11 -9.86 -7.95
N VAL A 29 -3.04 -9.02 -8.37
CA VAL A 29 -4.13 -8.55 -7.50
C VAL A 29 -5.14 -9.67 -7.33
N LYS A 30 -5.50 -9.97 -6.07
CA LYS A 30 -6.44 -11.03 -5.71
C LYS A 30 -7.76 -10.50 -5.19
N LYS A 31 -7.74 -9.37 -4.49
CA LYS A 31 -8.93 -8.76 -3.91
C LYS A 31 -8.70 -7.28 -3.65
N SER A 32 -9.73 -6.46 -3.82
CA SER A 32 -9.78 -5.07 -3.35
C SER A 32 -11.09 -4.87 -2.59
N LYS A 33 -11.04 -4.25 -1.41
CA LYS A 33 -12.25 -3.96 -0.62
C LYS A 33 -12.11 -2.73 0.25
N LEU A 34 -13.25 -2.17 0.62
CA LEU A 34 -13.35 -1.23 1.73
C LEU A 34 -13.06 -1.96 3.05
N VAL A 35 -12.34 -1.31 3.95
CA VAL A 35 -12.07 -1.86 5.28
C VAL A 35 -12.50 -0.87 6.35
N ASP A 36 -13.36 -1.34 7.25
CA ASP A 36 -13.70 -0.61 8.47
C ASP A 36 -12.50 -0.64 9.39
N ASN A 37 -11.77 0.48 9.48
CA ASN A 37 -10.73 0.76 10.47
C ASN A 37 -9.93 -0.47 10.93
N VAL A 38 -9.31 -1.18 9.99
CA VAL A 38 -8.51 -2.35 10.33
C VAL A 38 -7.19 -1.89 10.93
N SER A 39 -7.07 -2.08 12.24
CA SER A 39 -5.81 -2.10 12.98
C SER A 39 -5.00 -3.30 12.52
N VAL A 40 -4.05 -3.08 11.62
CA VAL A 40 -3.06 -4.11 11.29
C VAL A 40 -1.96 -4.02 12.33
N PHE A 41 -1.60 -5.19 12.88
CA PHE A 41 -0.47 -5.34 13.77
C PHE A 41 0.80 -4.87 13.05
N GLY A 42 1.42 -3.80 13.55
CA GLY A 42 2.59 -3.17 12.94
C GLY A 42 2.64 -1.67 13.18
N ILE A 43 1.49 -1.03 13.05
CA ILE A 43 1.23 0.33 13.50
C ILE A 43 -0.15 0.30 14.18
N ARG A 44 -0.21 -0.14 15.43
CA ARG A 44 -1.44 -0.18 16.28
C ARG A 44 -2.13 1.20 16.45
N GLN A 45 -1.67 2.25 15.77
CA GLN A 45 -1.96 3.65 16.08
C GLN A 45 -2.40 4.51 14.90
N LEU A 46 -2.31 4.03 13.64
CA LEU A 46 -2.97 4.71 12.52
C LEU A 46 -4.46 4.36 12.51
N LYS A 47 -5.16 4.76 13.57
CA LYS A 47 -6.59 4.99 13.46
C LYS A 47 -6.73 6.20 12.55
N ILE A 48 -7.18 5.96 11.31
CA ILE A 48 -7.73 7.03 10.49
C ILE A 48 -9.00 7.48 11.21
N THR A 49 -8.84 8.43 12.13
CA THR A 49 -9.93 9.06 12.90
C THR A 49 -10.51 10.25 12.16
N ASN A 50 -9.94 10.58 11.00
CA ASN A 50 -10.43 11.61 10.11
C ASN A 50 -11.62 11.06 9.34
N ASP A 51 -12.79 11.62 9.59
CA ASP A 51 -14.06 11.34 8.92
C ASP A 51 -14.02 11.55 7.40
N LYS A 52 -13.07 12.35 6.91
CA LYS A 52 -12.84 12.58 5.47
C LYS A 52 -12.05 11.47 4.80
N LEU A 53 -11.50 10.51 5.54
CA LEU A 53 -10.66 9.46 5.02
C LEU A 53 -11.24 8.07 5.28
N ARG A 54 -11.17 7.20 4.27
CA ARG A 54 -11.58 5.79 4.34
C ARG A 54 -10.39 4.90 4.01
N LYS A 55 -10.14 3.89 4.84
CA LYS A 55 -9.10 2.89 4.57
C LYS A 55 -9.63 1.88 3.55
N VAL A 56 -8.80 1.56 2.56
CA VAL A 56 -9.04 0.46 1.62
C VAL A 56 -7.92 -0.56 1.70
N MET A 57 -8.21 -1.80 1.29
CA MET A 57 -7.24 -2.88 1.23
C MET A 57 -7.17 -3.46 -0.17
N ILE A 58 -5.96 -3.66 -0.67
CA ILE A 58 -5.67 -4.39 -1.90
C ILE A 58 -4.77 -5.58 -1.54
N LYS A 59 -5.30 -6.79 -1.73
CA LYS A 59 -4.58 -8.04 -1.51
C LYS A 59 -3.87 -8.43 -2.80
N THR A 60 -2.55 -8.61 -2.73
CA THR A 60 -1.72 -9.06 -3.84
C THR A 60 -0.99 -10.35 -3.48
N LYS A 61 -0.71 -11.19 -4.48
CA LYS A 61 0.35 -12.19 -4.43
C LYS A 61 1.56 -11.62 -5.16
N ILE A 62 2.70 -11.63 -4.50
CA ILE A 62 3.94 -11.07 -5.02
C ILE A 62 5.00 -12.17 -5.08
N LYS A 63 5.69 -12.23 -6.21
CA LYS A 63 6.87 -13.08 -6.40
C LYS A 63 8.01 -12.24 -6.96
N SER A 64 9.16 -12.27 -6.29
CA SER A 64 10.39 -11.61 -6.70
C SER A 64 11.56 -12.60 -6.69
N ASN A 65 12.67 -12.18 -7.26
CA ASN A 65 13.98 -12.83 -7.24
C ASN A 65 14.76 -12.44 -5.97
N ALA A 66 15.72 -13.29 -5.58
CA ALA A 66 16.52 -13.10 -4.36
C ALA A 66 17.32 -11.78 -4.35
N ASN A 67 17.78 -11.35 -5.52
CA ASN A 67 18.63 -10.17 -5.68
C ASN A 67 17.82 -8.87 -5.93
N ASN A 68 16.50 -8.97 -6.08
CA ASN A 68 15.65 -7.81 -6.28
C ASN A 68 14.31 -8.03 -5.59
N LYS A 69 14.29 -7.85 -4.28
CA LYS A 69 13.07 -7.96 -3.50
C LYS A 69 12.17 -6.74 -3.72
N THR A 70 10.94 -6.88 -3.27
CA THR A 70 9.91 -5.86 -3.46
C THR A 70 10.13 -4.67 -2.54
N LYS A 71 10.15 -3.47 -3.11
CA LYS A 71 10.31 -2.21 -2.38
C LYS A 71 8.92 -1.68 -2.04
N LEU A 72 8.47 -1.83 -0.79
CA LEU A 72 7.07 -1.60 -0.44
C LEU A 72 6.64 -0.14 -0.63
N SER A 73 7.52 0.81 -0.35
CA SER A 73 7.29 2.24 -0.62
C SER A 73 7.09 2.58 -2.10
N ALA A 74 7.45 1.69 -3.05
CA ALA A 74 7.23 1.92 -4.47
C ALA A 74 5.77 1.69 -4.90
N PHE A 75 4.92 1.11 -4.04
CA PHE A 75 3.49 1.01 -4.33
C PHE A 75 2.80 2.35 -4.16
N SER A 76 1.97 2.70 -5.14
CA SER A 76 1.05 3.84 -5.05
C SER A 76 -0.29 3.50 -5.69
N LEU A 77 -1.34 4.14 -5.21
CA LEU A 77 -2.67 4.00 -5.76
C LEU A 77 -3.06 5.35 -6.38
N LEU A 78 -3.48 5.35 -7.64
CA LEU A 78 -3.79 6.57 -8.37
C LEU A 78 -5.31 6.72 -8.52
N ASP A 79 -5.82 7.88 -8.15
CA ASP A 79 -7.09 8.40 -8.61
C ASP A 79 -6.83 9.21 -9.88
N THR A 80 -7.19 8.61 -11.01
CA THR A 80 -6.94 9.16 -12.34
C THR A 80 -7.90 10.29 -12.71
N LYS A 81 -9.01 10.44 -11.99
CA LYS A 81 -9.99 11.50 -12.24
C LYS A 81 -9.55 12.81 -11.59
N ASN A 82 -9.07 12.74 -10.35
CA ASN A 82 -8.66 13.92 -9.58
C ASN A 82 -7.14 14.14 -9.58
N ASN A 83 -6.38 13.30 -10.27
CA ASN A 83 -4.92 13.30 -10.28
C ASN A 83 -4.33 13.27 -8.86
N ILE A 84 -4.79 12.32 -8.02
CA ILE A 84 -4.27 12.13 -6.66
C ILE A 84 -3.50 10.81 -6.60
N ARG A 85 -2.28 10.86 -6.06
CA ARG A 85 -1.43 9.69 -5.83
C ARG A 85 -1.36 9.38 -4.35
N TYR A 86 -2.00 8.31 -3.93
CA TYR A 86 -2.07 7.88 -2.55
C TYR A 86 -0.87 7.00 -2.18
N ARG A 87 -0.18 7.38 -1.10
CA ARG A 87 0.90 6.58 -0.50
C ARG A 87 0.34 5.35 0.19
N LEU A 88 1.08 4.24 0.11
CA LEU A 88 0.87 3.07 0.97
C LEU A 88 0.99 3.47 2.45
N ALA A 89 -0.12 3.45 3.17
CA ALA A 89 -0.15 3.87 4.58
C ALA A 89 0.14 2.73 5.55
N ASP A 90 -0.16 1.49 5.15
CA ASP A 90 0.01 0.32 6.01
C ASP A 90 0.16 -0.96 5.17
N TYR A 91 0.77 -1.99 5.75
CA TYR A 91 1.17 -3.20 5.07
C TYR A 91 1.09 -4.43 5.98
N LYS A 92 0.63 -5.55 5.41
CA LYS A 92 0.72 -6.88 6.01
C LYS A 92 1.26 -7.91 5.03
N GLY A 93 2.47 -8.40 5.22
CA GLY A 93 3.07 -9.47 4.41
C GLY A 93 3.09 -10.82 5.12
N TYR A 94 2.77 -11.91 4.40
CA TYR A 94 2.84 -13.29 4.94
C TYR A 94 2.99 -14.37 3.86
N ARG A 95 3.66 -15.50 4.16
CA ARG A 95 4.01 -16.56 3.18
C ARG A 95 3.02 -17.74 3.08
N GLY A 96 1.98 -17.80 3.91
CA GLY A 96 0.95 -18.85 3.82
C GLY A 96 0.08 -18.94 5.06
N ILE A 97 0.68 -19.32 6.19
CA ILE A 97 0.05 -19.21 7.51
C ILE A 97 0.15 -17.75 7.96
N ILE A 98 -0.84 -17.24 8.71
CA ILE A 98 -0.79 -15.94 9.38
C ILE A 98 0.31 -16.01 10.45
N GLY A 99 1.58 -15.96 10.02
CA GLY A 99 2.72 -15.76 10.89
C GLY A 99 2.83 -14.30 11.30
N TYR A 100 3.86 -13.98 12.07
CA TYR A 100 4.16 -12.59 12.42
C TYR A 100 4.37 -11.77 11.14
N PRO A 101 3.62 -10.67 10.95
CA PRO A 101 3.78 -9.84 9.78
C PRO A 101 5.19 -9.24 9.78
N GLU A 102 5.81 -9.17 8.61
CA GLU A 102 7.06 -8.43 8.45
C GLU A 102 6.79 -6.93 8.65
N LEU A 103 7.43 -6.35 9.65
CA LEU A 103 7.33 -4.93 9.98
C LEU A 103 8.65 -4.26 9.62
N ILE A 104 8.62 -3.48 8.55
CA ILE A 104 9.77 -2.68 8.09
C ILE A 104 9.40 -1.20 7.94
N PRO A 105 8.75 -0.56 8.94
CA PRO A 105 8.45 0.85 8.87
C PRO A 105 9.73 1.70 9.02
N ARG A 106 9.69 2.89 8.39
CA ARG A 106 10.72 3.93 8.46
C ARG A 106 10.07 5.30 8.57
N LEU A 107 10.75 6.23 9.22
CA LEU A 107 10.33 7.63 9.28
C LEU A 107 10.92 8.42 8.12
N LYS A 108 10.15 9.35 7.56
CA LYS A 108 10.63 10.31 6.55
C LYS A 108 11.48 11.42 7.17
N ILE A 109 11.26 11.75 8.44
CA ILE A 109 12.07 12.70 9.22
C ILE A 109 12.45 12.10 10.57
N GLU A 110 13.61 12.47 11.09
CA GLU A 110 14.02 12.08 12.44
C GLU A 110 13.16 12.81 13.48
N LEU A 111 12.71 12.08 14.51
CA LEU A 111 11.85 12.62 15.56
C LEU A 111 12.56 12.56 16.90
N PHE A 112 12.50 13.67 17.64
CA PHE A 112 13.16 13.81 18.94
C PHE A 112 12.14 13.99 20.06
N ASP A 113 12.48 13.53 21.26
CA ASP A 113 11.77 13.78 22.49
C ASP A 113 12.04 15.20 23.03
N LYS A 114 11.41 15.56 24.16
CA LYS A 114 11.61 16.87 24.81
C LYS A 114 13.05 17.11 25.30
N LYS A 115 13.87 16.06 25.40
CA LYS A 115 15.28 16.10 25.83
C LYS A 115 16.23 16.11 24.63
N GLY A 116 15.72 16.18 23.40
CA GLY A 116 16.51 16.15 22.17
C GLY A 116 17.04 14.77 21.78
N LYS A 117 16.54 13.68 22.39
CA LYS A 117 16.92 12.31 22.05
C LYS A 117 15.97 11.71 21.02
N PRO A 118 16.44 10.85 20.09
CA PRO A 118 15.55 10.15 19.17
C PRO A 118 14.43 9.40 19.90
N LEU A 119 13.21 9.40 19.35
CA LEU A 119 12.06 8.71 19.93
C LEU A 119 12.26 7.18 19.93
N GLU A 120 12.32 6.57 21.11
CA GLU A 120 12.60 5.14 21.29
C GLU A 120 11.53 4.21 20.69
N PHE A 121 10.25 4.58 20.77
CA PHE A 121 9.12 3.75 20.32
C PHE A 121 8.62 4.08 18.91
N ALA A 122 9.30 4.97 18.19
CA ALA A 122 8.98 5.29 16.82
C ALA A 122 9.74 4.35 15.85
N PRO A 123 9.25 4.17 14.60
CA PRO A 123 10.06 3.56 13.56
C PRO A 123 11.42 4.27 13.42
N ILE A 124 12.43 3.53 12.95
CA ILE A 124 13.78 4.07 12.78
C ILE A 124 13.77 5.08 11.61
N PHE A 125 14.45 6.21 11.80
CA PHE A 125 14.85 7.10 10.72
C PHE A 125 16.20 6.62 10.15
N ASP A 126 16.26 6.37 8.86
CA ASP A 126 17.47 5.87 8.18
C ASP A 126 17.69 6.66 6.89
N LYS A 127 18.73 7.49 6.85
CA LYS A 127 19.07 8.33 5.69
C LYS A 127 19.49 7.50 4.46
N THR A 128 19.88 6.24 4.65
CA THR A 128 20.35 5.37 3.58
C THR A 128 19.20 4.62 2.90
N GLU A 129 18.08 4.43 3.59
CA GLU A 129 16.91 3.74 3.06
C GLU A 129 16.09 4.68 2.17
N LYS A 130 16.05 4.39 0.87
CA LYS A 130 15.32 5.20 -0.11
C LYS A 130 13.81 5.05 0.05
N ASP A 131 13.11 6.19 0.10
CA ASP A 131 11.66 6.24 -0.04
C ASP A 131 11.26 6.22 -1.52
N TYR A 132 10.99 5.03 -2.06
CA TYR A 132 10.73 4.83 -3.48
C TYR A 132 9.46 5.51 -3.98
N PHE A 133 8.55 5.92 -3.08
CA PHE A 133 7.40 6.72 -3.46
C PHE A 133 7.85 8.07 -4.06
N ASN A 134 8.86 8.71 -3.46
CA ASN A 134 9.40 9.99 -3.95
C ASN A 134 10.35 9.78 -5.14
N VAL A 135 11.05 8.64 -5.20
CA VAL A 135 11.93 8.30 -6.33
C VAL A 135 11.13 8.14 -7.63
N PHE A 136 9.98 7.48 -7.56
CA PHE A 136 9.08 7.25 -8.69
C PHE A 136 7.90 8.23 -8.64
N ASP A 137 8.17 9.53 -8.62
CA ASP A 137 7.12 10.55 -8.69
C ASP A 137 6.39 10.53 -10.04
N ILE A 138 5.11 10.92 -10.04
CA ILE A 138 4.27 10.89 -11.24
C ILE A 138 3.79 12.30 -11.56
N LYS A 139 4.33 12.85 -12.65
CA LYS A 139 4.03 14.22 -13.09
C LYS A 139 2.52 14.44 -13.23
N GLY A 140 2.06 15.58 -12.71
CA GLY A 140 0.66 16.00 -12.77
C GLY A 140 -0.23 15.42 -11.66
N TYR A 141 0.30 14.52 -10.83
CA TYR A 141 -0.42 14.00 -9.67
C TYR A 141 -0.01 14.72 -8.39
N ARG A 142 -0.99 15.01 -7.53
CA ARG A 142 -0.75 15.47 -6.17
C ARG A 142 -0.59 14.28 -5.24
N ASN A 143 0.53 14.24 -4.52
CA ASN A 143 0.80 13.19 -3.54
C ASN A 143 -0.07 13.39 -2.28
N LEU A 144 -0.77 12.33 -1.85
CA LEU A 144 -1.45 12.26 -0.56
C LEU A 144 -0.67 11.33 0.38
N GLU A 145 -0.04 11.94 1.38
CA GLU A 145 0.70 11.27 2.44
C GLU A 145 0.04 11.60 3.79
N ILE A 146 -0.10 10.62 4.67
CA ILE A 146 -0.74 10.82 5.99
C ILE A 146 0.35 10.93 7.06
N PRO A 147 0.52 12.10 7.70
CA PRO A 147 1.40 12.23 8.84
C PRO A 147 0.83 11.50 10.05
N ILE A 148 1.69 10.74 10.72
CA ILE A 148 1.41 10.10 12.00
C ILE A 148 1.95 10.98 13.11
N ASN A 149 1.12 11.24 14.12
CA ASN A 149 1.55 11.92 15.33
C ASN A 149 2.14 10.92 16.33
N PHE A 150 3.44 11.04 16.58
CA PHE A 150 4.19 10.30 17.60
C PHE A 150 4.32 11.06 18.92
N GLY A 151 3.77 12.28 18.98
CA GLY A 151 3.71 13.11 20.18
C GLY A 151 2.33 13.08 20.84
N THR A 152 1.97 14.19 21.48
CA THR A 152 0.64 14.37 22.10
C THR A 152 -0.26 15.22 21.22
N LYS A 153 -1.55 15.34 21.56
CA LYS A 153 -2.45 16.28 20.87
C LYS A 153 -2.01 17.75 21.03
N LYS A 154 -1.43 18.11 22.19
CA LYS A 154 -0.99 19.48 22.51
C LYS A 154 0.37 19.81 21.90
N VAL A 155 1.25 18.81 21.85
CA VAL A 155 2.61 18.93 21.29
C VAL A 155 2.76 17.81 20.27
N PRO A 156 2.25 18.02 19.04
CA PRO A 156 2.33 17.03 17.98
C PRO A 156 3.77 16.86 17.51
N ASN A 157 4.14 15.62 17.18
CA ASN A 157 5.44 15.27 16.62
C ASN A 157 5.19 14.40 15.40
N LEU A 158 5.10 15.02 14.22
CA LEU A 158 4.53 14.42 13.02
C LEU A 158 5.62 13.86 12.10
N SER A 159 5.46 12.65 11.61
CA SER A 159 6.23 12.15 10.46
C SER A 159 5.36 11.29 9.54
N ILE A 160 5.72 11.26 8.26
CA ILE A 160 5.24 10.23 7.35
C ILE A 160 5.95 8.92 7.68
N VAL A 161 5.22 7.81 7.65
CA VAL A 161 5.79 6.46 7.67
C VAL A 161 5.76 5.88 6.26
N TYR A 162 6.85 5.23 5.89
CA TYR A 162 6.95 4.42 4.69
C TYR A 162 7.55 3.06 5.02
N PHE A 163 7.52 2.15 4.06
CA PHE A 163 7.98 0.77 4.24
C PHE A 163 9.15 0.47 3.31
N GLY A 164 10.17 -0.20 3.86
CA GLY A 164 11.37 -0.54 3.12
C GLY A 164 11.23 -1.73 2.17
N GLU A 165 12.36 -2.38 1.89
CA GLU A 165 12.41 -3.61 1.10
C GLU A 165 12.06 -4.87 1.93
N THR A 166 11.15 -5.71 1.40
CA THR A 166 10.75 -6.97 2.03
C THR A 166 11.84 -8.03 1.95
N ARG A 167 11.95 -8.91 2.94
CA ARG A 167 12.82 -10.10 2.87
C ARG A 167 12.17 -11.24 2.08
N TYR A 168 10.86 -11.18 1.83
CA TYR A 168 10.11 -12.25 1.19
C TYR A 168 10.26 -12.28 -0.34
N GLU A 169 10.46 -13.48 -0.89
CA GLU A 169 10.46 -13.71 -2.35
C GLU A 169 9.10 -14.08 -2.88
N LYS A 170 8.30 -14.78 -2.10
CA LYS A 170 6.97 -15.28 -2.51
C LYS A 170 6.05 -15.11 -1.32
N TYR A 171 5.10 -14.20 -1.42
CA TYR A 171 4.23 -13.86 -0.29
C TYR A 171 2.91 -13.24 -0.75
N THR A 172 1.97 -13.17 0.19
CA THR A 172 0.76 -12.36 0.06
C THR A 172 0.98 -11.05 0.80
N ALA A 173 0.63 -9.93 0.16
CA ALA A 173 0.59 -8.61 0.79
C ALA A 173 -0.84 -8.12 0.87
N GLU A 174 -1.24 -7.58 2.03
CA GLU A 174 -2.39 -6.69 2.15
C GLU A 174 -1.83 -5.26 2.20
N LEU A 175 -2.08 -4.51 1.13
CA LEU A 175 -1.67 -3.12 0.95
C LEU A 175 -2.82 -2.22 1.36
N PHE A 176 -2.58 -1.25 2.22
CA PHE A 176 -3.63 -0.36 2.71
C PHE A 176 -3.38 1.09 2.33
N PHE A 177 -4.41 1.72 1.78
CA PHE A 177 -4.37 3.12 1.35
C PHE A 177 -5.47 3.94 2.04
N PRO A 178 -5.21 5.20 2.39
CA PRO A 178 -6.21 6.13 2.89
C PRO A 178 -6.79 6.93 1.73
N LEU A 179 -8.05 6.70 1.38
CA LEU A 179 -8.74 7.43 0.30
C LEU A 179 -9.60 8.54 0.87
N LEU A 180 -9.80 9.62 0.12
CA LEU A 180 -10.82 10.62 0.44
C LEU A 180 -12.20 9.98 0.28
N VAL A 181 -13.08 10.17 1.27
CA VAL A 181 -14.42 9.56 1.27
C VAL A 181 -15.23 9.96 0.04
N GLU A 182 -15.15 11.23 -0.37
CA GLU A 182 -15.79 11.76 -1.58
C GLU A 182 -15.33 11.06 -2.88
N ASN A 183 -14.16 10.43 -2.87
CA ASN A 183 -13.56 9.77 -4.04
C ASN A 183 -13.73 8.25 -4.02
N ILE A 184 -14.32 7.67 -2.98
CA ILE A 184 -14.27 6.22 -2.72
C ILE A 184 -14.85 5.34 -3.84
N ASN A 185 -15.80 5.88 -4.60
CA ASN A 185 -16.51 5.18 -5.68
C ASN A 185 -15.87 5.37 -7.06
N LEU A 186 -14.70 5.98 -7.14
CA LEU A 186 -13.96 6.16 -8.39
C LEU A 186 -13.23 4.88 -8.81
N GLU A 187 -12.75 4.89 -10.05
CA GLU A 187 -11.80 3.90 -10.53
C GLU A 187 -10.38 4.32 -10.18
N TYR A 188 -9.62 3.36 -9.66
CA TYR A 188 -8.24 3.58 -9.25
C TYR A 188 -7.30 2.73 -10.07
N VAL A 189 -6.02 3.10 -10.08
CA VAL A 189 -4.96 2.28 -10.70
C VAL A 189 -3.86 2.02 -9.68
N LEU A 190 -3.60 0.74 -9.41
CA LEU A 190 -2.46 0.33 -8.61
C LEU A 190 -1.19 0.40 -9.46
N PHE A 191 -0.20 1.12 -8.96
CA PHE A 191 1.14 1.22 -9.53
C PHE A 191 2.17 0.59 -8.60
N TYR A 192 3.23 0.07 -9.20
CA TYR A 192 4.49 -0.25 -8.53
C TYR A 192 5.60 0.44 -9.33
N LYS A 193 6.34 1.34 -8.69
CA LYS A 193 7.27 2.24 -9.38
C LYS A 193 6.54 3.07 -10.46
N ASP A 194 7.05 3.09 -11.68
CA ASP A 194 6.47 3.73 -12.87
C ASP A 194 5.50 2.80 -13.63
N GLU A 195 5.21 1.60 -13.12
CA GLU A 195 4.48 0.57 -13.87
C GLU A 195 3.06 0.35 -13.34
N LYS A 196 2.09 0.36 -14.26
CA LYS A 196 0.70 0.00 -13.98
C LYS A 196 0.59 -1.49 -13.68
N ILE A 197 0.04 -1.83 -12.52
CA ILE A 197 -0.21 -3.21 -12.09
C ILE A 197 -1.64 -3.63 -12.40
N SER A 198 -2.64 -2.86 -11.98
CA SER A 198 -4.04 -3.21 -12.21
C SER A 198 -4.94 -2.00 -12.07
N ASN A 199 -6.06 -2.00 -12.80
CA ASN A 199 -7.21 -1.19 -12.41
C ASN A 199 -7.81 -1.79 -11.13
N ILE A 200 -8.28 -0.94 -10.23
CA ILE A 200 -8.83 -1.29 -8.93
C ILE A 200 -10.19 -0.65 -8.79
N LYS A 201 -11.18 -1.49 -8.47
CA LYS A 201 -12.50 -1.07 -8.02
C LYS A 201 -12.75 -1.70 -6.65
N PHE A 202 -13.26 -0.91 -5.72
CA PHE A 202 -13.55 -1.42 -4.38
C PHE A 202 -14.98 -1.94 -4.36
N SER A 203 -15.15 -3.22 -4.03
CA SER A 203 -16.46 -3.76 -3.72
C SER A 203 -16.90 -3.25 -2.35
N GLN A 204 -18.17 -2.83 -2.23
CA GLN A 204 -18.81 -2.69 -0.92
C GLN A 204 -18.86 -4.07 -0.25
N ASN A 205 -18.62 -4.13 1.06
CA ASN A 205 -18.80 -5.39 1.80
C ASN A 205 -20.32 -5.63 1.87
N ASN A 206 -20.80 -6.72 1.26
CA ASN A 206 -22.09 -7.30 1.62
C ASN A 206 -21.99 -7.91 3.02
#